data_AF-A0A2V8T622-F1
#
_entry.id   AF-A0A2V8T622-F1
#
_cell.length_a   1.000
_cell.length_b   1.000
_cell.length_c   1.000
_cell.angle_alpha   90.00
_cell.angle_beta   90.00
_cell.angle_gamma   90.00
#
_symmetry.space_group_name_H-M   'P 1'
#
loop_
_entity.id
_entity.type
_entity.pdbx_description
1 polymer ?
#
loop_
_entity_poly.entity_id
_entity_poly.type
_entity_poly.pdbx_seq_one_letter_code
_entity_poly.pdbx_strand_id
1 'polypeptide(L)'
;QSAKAVYDQTVAQQTKAEQVADIAGRAQGESIAVIDPASLPEQPVAPKRPILMLLGLFAGFAFGVLLAAGFELPRLLTVQTAEDAEHYTGLPVLVTLPLLLTPREERNLKARRYALAVAA
;
A
#
# COMPACT_ATOMS: atom_id res chain seq x y z
N GLN A 1 -85.80 2.17 -30.83
CA GLN A 1 -84.67 2.96 -31.36
C GLN A 1 -83.37 2.60 -30.62
N SER A 2 -82.92 1.34 -30.67
CA SER A 2 -81.82 0.87 -29.80
C SER A 2 -80.66 0.15 -30.51
N ALA A 3 -80.80 -0.24 -31.78
CA ALA A 3 -79.72 -0.96 -32.48
C ALA A 3 -78.49 -0.08 -32.76
N LYS A 4 -78.70 1.19 -33.15
CA LYS A 4 -77.61 2.12 -33.43
C LYS A 4 -76.81 2.48 -32.17
N ALA A 5 -77.51 2.72 -31.05
CA ALA A 5 -76.86 3.07 -29.78
C ALA A 5 -75.97 1.93 -29.24
N VAL A 6 -76.39 0.67 -29.41
CA VAL A 6 -75.59 -0.50 -29.03
C VAL A 6 -74.36 -0.67 -29.94
N TYR A 7 -74.52 -0.42 -31.24
CA TYR A 7 -73.39 -0.41 -32.18
C TYR A 7 -72.38 0.67 -31.81
N ASP A 8 -72.84 1.91 -31.61
CA ASP A 8 -71.99 3.04 -31.24
C ASP A 8 -71.28 2.79 -29.88
N GLN A 9 -71.97 2.16 -28.91
CA GLN A 9 -71.38 1.77 -27.64
C GLN A 9 -70.30 0.68 -27.79
N THR A 10 -70.52 -0.30 -28.66
CA THR A 10 -69.56 -1.40 -28.88
C THR A 10 -68.31 -0.90 -29.62
N VAL A 11 -68.50 -0.03 -30.61
CA VAL A 11 -67.39 0.65 -31.31
C VAL A 11 -66.60 1.51 -30.33
N ALA A 12 -67.27 2.31 -29.49
CA ALA A 12 -66.60 3.12 -28.48
C ALA A 12 -65.84 2.28 -27.43
N GLN A 13 -66.36 1.10 -27.07
CA GLN A 13 -65.65 0.16 -26.18
C GLN A 13 -64.41 -0.45 -26.85
N GLN A 14 -64.50 -0.81 -28.13
CA GLN A 14 -63.35 -1.33 -28.89
C GLN A 14 -62.25 -0.29 -29.03
N THR A 15 -62.58 0.94 -29.41
CA THR A 15 -61.58 2.02 -29.54
C THR A 15 -60.90 2.31 -28.20
N LYS A 16 -61.66 2.26 -27.09
CA LYS A 16 -61.08 2.37 -25.74
C LYS A 16 -60.11 1.22 -25.42
N ALA A 17 -60.47 -0.01 -25.77
CA ALA A 17 -59.63 -1.17 -25.52
C ALA A 17 -58.32 -1.11 -26.31
N GLU A 18 -58.38 -0.69 -27.58
CA GLU A 18 -57.19 -0.48 -28.43
C GLU A 18 -56.26 0.59 -27.86
N GLN A 19 -56.81 1.74 -27.42
CA GLN A 19 -56.02 2.81 -26.80
C GLN A 19 -55.34 2.35 -25.51
N VAL A 20 -56.04 1.57 -24.66
CA VAL A 20 -55.47 1.03 -23.42
C VAL A 20 -54.38 0.00 -23.73
N ALA A 21 -54.57 -0.83 -24.75
CA ALA A 21 -53.57 -1.80 -25.19
C ALA A 21 -52.31 -1.11 -25.76
N ASP A 22 -52.47 -0.02 -26.52
CA ASP A 22 -51.37 0.79 -27.03
C ASP A 22 -50.60 1.49 -25.90
N ILE A 23 -51.31 2.03 -24.90
CA ILE A 23 -50.68 2.64 -23.73
C ILE A 23 -49.95 1.58 -22.91
N ALA A 24 -50.55 0.41 -22.70
CA ALA A 24 -49.92 -0.70 -21.99
C ALA A 24 -48.70 -1.25 -22.75
N GLY A 25 -48.76 -1.36 -24.08
CA GLY A 25 -47.66 -1.77 -24.94
C GLY A 25 -46.51 -0.75 -24.97
N ARG A 26 -46.82 0.56 -24.90
CA ARG A 26 -45.82 1.62 -24.76
C ARG A 26 -45.25 1.72 -23.34
N ALA A 27 -46.03 1.34 -22.33
CA ALA A 27 -45.59 1.25 -20.93
C ALA A 27 -44.73 0.01 -20.64
N GLN A 28 -44.51 -0.86 -21.63
CA GLN A 28 -43.53 -1.97 -21.55
C GLN A 28 -42.06 -1.49 -21.61
N GLY A 29 -41.82 -0.20 -21.87
CA GLY A 29 -40.56 0.42 -21.51
C GLY A 29 -40.52 0.60 -20.00
N GLU A 30 -39.99 -0.39 -19.30
CA GLU A 30 -39.73 -0.39 -17.85
C GLU A 30 -39.28 1.01 -17.41
N SER A 31 -40.14 1.76 -16.70
CA SER A 31 -39.71 3.01 -16.10
C SER A 31 -38.77 2.63 -14.97
N ILE A 32 -37.47 2.75 -15.23
CA ILE A 32 -36.44 2.52 -14.23
C ILE A 32 -36.55 3.67 -13.23
N ALA A 33 -37.43 3.51 -12.25
CA ALA A 33 -37.51 4.35 -11.08
C ALA A 33 -36.41 3.89 -10.11
N VAL A 34 -35.57 4.82 -9.67
CA VAL A 34 -34.61 4.55 -8.61
C VAL A 34 -35.39 4.35 -7.32
N ILE A 35 -35.58 3.09 -6.90
CA ILE A 35 -36.34 2.71 -5.69
C ILE A 35 -35.52 3.03 -4.43
N ASP A 36 -34.19 2.91 -4.49
CA ASP A 36 -33.28 3.25 -3.40
C ASP A 36 -32.02 3.95 -3.96
N PRO A 37 -31.78 5.23 -3.60
CA PRO A 37 -30.57 5.92 -4.03
C PRO A 37 -29.32 5.30 -3.39
N ALA A 38 -28.20 5.31 -4.11
CA ALA A 38 -26.93 4.81 -3.58
C ALA A 38 -26.52 5.56 -2.31
N SER A 39 -26.24 4.82 -1.23
CA SER A 39 -25.68 5.40 -0.02
C SER A 39 -24.21 5.76 -0.24
N LEU A 40 -23.84 6.93 0.28
CA LEU A 40 -22.44 7.35 0.30
C LEU A 40 -21.69 6.52 1.35
N PRO A 41 -20.45 6.07 1.06
CA PRO A 41 -19.67 5.34 2.03
C PRO A 41 -19.34 6.26 3.22
N GLU A 42 -19.75 5.85 4.42
CA GLU A 42 -19.49 6.60 5.66
C GLU A 42 -17.98 6.71 5.97
N GLN A 43 -17.19 5.76 5.45
CA GLN A 43 -15.76 5.70 5.66
C GLN A 43 -15.02 5.39 4.35
N PRO A 44 -13.83 5.98 4.15
CA PRO A 44 -13.03 5.73 2.97
C PRO A 44 -12.58 4.26 2.91
N VAL A 45 -12.93 3.59 1.81
CA VAL A 45 -12.57 2.18 1.54
C VAL A 45 -11.05 2.01 1.40
N ALA A 46 -10.36 3.03 0.89
CA ALA A 46 -8.90 3.06 0.75
C ALA A 46 -8.37 4.51 0.68
N PRO A 47 -7.10 4.76 1.06
CA PRO A 47 -6.15 3.82 1.65
C PRO A 47 -6.30 3.71 3.18
N LYS A 48 -6.01 2.52 3.73
CA LYS A 48 -5.95 2.29 5.19
C LYS A 48 -4.69 2.91 5.79
N ARG A 49 -4.68 4.24 5.94
CA ARG A 49 -3.56 5.06 6.43
C ARG A 49 -2.82 4.50 7.66
N PRO A 50 -3.49 4.06 8.74
CA PRO A 50 -2.78 3.55 9.93
C PRO A 50 -1.98 2.28 9.64
N ILE A 51 -2.49 1.38 8.80
CA ILE A 51 -1.78 0.15 8.43
C ILE A 51 -0.53 0.48 7.61
N LEU A 52 -0.64 1.41 6.66
CA LEU A 52 0.51 1.82 5.85
C LEU A 52 1.60 2.50 6.69
N MET A 53 1.20 3.35 7.64
CA MET A 53 2.15 3.98 8.57
C MET A 53 2.87 2.93 9.43
N LEU A 54 2.12 1.99 9.99
CA LEU A 54 2.68 0.94 10.83
C LEU A 54 3.61 0.03 10.02
N LEU A 55 3.22 -0.35 8.81
CA LEU A 55 4.05 -1.15 7.91
C LEU A 55 5.36 -0.41 7.55
N GLY A 56 5.27 0.87 7.20
CA GLY A 56 6.45 1.68 6.88
C GLY A 56 7.41 1.82 8.07
N LEU A 57 6.87 2.01 9.28
CA LEU A 57 7.66 2.10 10.50
C LEU A 57 8.43 0.79 10.76
N PHE A 58 7.74 -0.35 10.74
CA PHE A 58 8.38 -1.64 10.99
C PHE A 58 9.34 -2.05 9.88
N ALA A 59 8.99 -1.78 8.61
CA ALA A 59 9.88 -2.04 7.49
C ALA A 59 11.16 -1.20 7.58
N GLY A 60 11.03 0.11 7.85
CA GLY A 60 12.18 0.99 8.01
C GLY A 60 13.05 0.62 9.22
N PHE A 61 12.44 0.31 10.35
CA PHE A 61 13.17 -0.14 11.55
C PHE A 61 13.91 -1.45 11.30
N ALA A 62 13.23 -2.47 10.74
CA ALA A 62 13.86 -3.75 10.42
C ALA A 62 15.01 -3.58 9.43
N PHE A 63 14.83 -2.74 8.41
CA PHE A 63 15.87 -2.44 7.44
C PHE A 63 17.07 -1.73 8.09
N GLY A 64 16.83 -0.74 8.95
CA GLY A 64 17.89 -0.06 9.71
C GLY A 64 18.68 -1.00 10.60
N VAL A 65 18.00 -1.89 11.34
CA VAL A 65 18.64 -2.93 12.16
C VAL A 65 19.45 -3.88 11.29
N LEU A 66 18.93 -4.31 10.15
CA LEU A 66 19.63 -5.23 9.23
C LEU A 66 20.90 -4.58 8.67
N LEU A 67 20.84 -3.32 8.26
CA LEU A 67 22.03 -2.57 7.84
C LEU A 67 23.05 -2.45 8.97
N ALA A 68 22.64 -2.00 10.15
CA ALA A 68 23.53 -1.88 11.30
C ALA A 68 24.20 -3.22 11.65
N ALA A 69 23.41 -4.30 11.67
CA ALA A 69 23.91 -5.65 11.89
C ALA A 69 24.91 -6.07 10.80
N GLY A 70 24.61 -5.83 9.53
CA GLY A 70 25.52 -6.16 8.42
C GLY A 70 26.87 -5.44 8.50
N PHE A 71 26.90 -4.22 9.03
CA PHE A 71 28.15 -3.46 9.23
C PHE A 71 28.90 -3.86 10.51
N GLU A 72 28.19 -4.19 11.59
CA GLU A 72 28.80 -4.39 12.91
C GLU A 72 29.13 -5.85 13.22
N LEU A 73 28.32 -6.83 12.74
CA LEU A 73 28.60 -8.26 12.96
C LEU A 73 30.01 -8.69 12.53
N PRO A 74 30.52 -8.29 11.35
CA PRO A 74 31.87 -8.66 10.94
C PRO A 74 32.95 -8.07 11.86
N ARG A 75 32.70 -6.93 12.50
CA ARG A 75 33.65 -6.29 13.41
C ARG A 75 33.70 -6.98 14.76
N LEU A 76 32.55 -7.38 15.29
CA LEU A 76 32.40 -8.12 16.55
C LEU A 76 33.14 -9.46 16.58
N LEU A 77 33.31 -10.10 15.41
CA LEU A 77 34.03 -11.36 15.27
C LEU A 77 35.54 -11.19 15.10
N THR A 78 36.06 -9.96 15.20
CA THR A 78 37.48 -9.65 15.05
C THR A 78 38.02 -8.95 16.28
N VAL A 79 39.27 -9.21 16.62
CA VAL A 79 40.01 -8.44 17.63
C VAL A 79 40.48 -7.15 16.96
N GLN A 80 39.94 -6.00 17.35
CA GLN A 80 40.34 -4.71 16.78
C GLN A 80 41.00 -3.78 17.80
N THR A 81 40.70 -3.97 19.08
CA THR A 81 41.21 -3.13 20.16
C THR A 81 42.18 -3.90 21.06
N ALA A 82 42.98 -3.14 21.83
CA ALA A 82 43.82 -3.73 22.85
C ALA A 82 42.97 -4.40 23.94
N GLU A 83 41.83 -3.80 24.32
CA GLU A 83 40.90 -4.41 25.26
C GLU A 83 40.34 -5.74 24.75
N ASP A 84 39.99 -5.84 23.46
CA ASP A 84 39.55 -7.12 22.87
C ASP A 84 40.63 -8.19 23.03
N ALA A 85 41.90 -7.83 22.76
CA ALA A 85 43.01 -8.78 22.87
C ALA A 85 43.19 -9.26 24.32
N GLU A 86 43.13 -8.36 25.31
CA GLU A 86 43.20 -8.75 26.72
C GLU A 86 42.02 -9.64 27.12
N HIS A 87 40.81 -9.28 26.70
CA HIS A 87 39.60 -10.01 27.05
C HIS A 87 39.59 -11.44 26.47
N TYR A 88 39.95 -11.60 25.20
CA TYR A 88 39.92 -12.90 24.52
C TYR A 88 41.13 -13.78 24.85
N THR A 89 42.29 -13.19 25.16
CA THR A 89 43.51 -13.97 25.47
C THR A 89 43.76 -14.16 26.97
N GLY A 90 43.16 -13.33 27.82
CA GLY A 90 43.39 -13.34 29.27
C GLY A 90 44.78 -12.85 29.67
N LEU A 91 45.54 -12.26 28.75
CA LEU A 91 46.90 -11.78 28.97
C LEU A 91 46.92 -10.23 28.93
N PRO A 92 47.75 -9.57 29.77
CA PRO A 92 47.89 -8.12 29.72
C PRO A 92 48.62 -7.69 28.44
N VAL A 93 48.15 -6.61 27.80
CA VAL A 93 48.82 -6.04 26.63
C VAL A 93 50.06 -5.27 27.07
N LEU A 94 51.22 -5.71 26.59
CA LEU A 94 52.51 -5.10 26.95
C LEU A 94 52.82 -3.82 26.15
N VAL A 95 52.42 -3.77 24.89
CA VAL A 95 52.65 -2.63 24.01
C VAL A 95 51.63 -2.59 22.88
N THR A 96 51.22 -1.39 22.46
CA THR A 96 50.40 -1.16 21.27
C THR A 96 51.24 -0.47 20.21
N LEU A 97 51.26 -1.03 19.00
CA LEU A 97 51.97 -0.43 17.87
C LEU A 97 51.01 0.42 17.03
N PRO A 98 51.41 1.64 16.64
CA PRO A 98 50.61 2.43 15.73
C PRO A 98 50.54 1.77 14.35
N LEU A 99 49.39 1.87 13.69
CA LEU A 99 49.19 1.36 12.34
C LEU A 99 50.06 2.16 11.35
N LEU A 100 51.06 1.51 10.77
CA LEU A 100 51.88 2.05 9.69
C LEU A 100 51.21 1.69 8.36
N LEU A 101 50.54 2.66 7.76
CA LEU A 101 49.81 2.47 6.50
C LEU A 101 50.73 2.71 5.30
N THR A 102 50.67 1.82 4.32
CA THR A 102 51.26 2.09 3.01
C THR A 102 50.46 3.16 2.25
N PRO A 103 51.05 3.88 1.28
CA PRO A 103 50.32 4.89 0.49
C PRO A 103 49.08 4.33 -0.23
N ARG A 104 49.10 3.04 -0.59
CA ARG A 104 47.95 2.34 -1.21
C ARG A 104 46.82 2.13 -0.20
N GLU A 105 47.16 1.70 1.01
CA GLU A 105 46.18 1.49 2.09
C GLU A 105 45.57 2.80 2.56
N GLU A 106 46.36 3.87 2.66
CA GLU A 106 45.86 5.19 3.03
C GLU A 106 44.80 5.71 2.03
N ARG A 107 45.04 5.52 0.72
CA ARG A 107 44.06 5.87 -0.31
C ARG A 107 42.80 5.02 -0.22
N ASN A 108 42.94 3.71 0.01
CA ASN A 108 41.79 2.80 0.15
C ASN A 108 40.98 3.12 1.41
N LEU A 109 41.62 3.47 2.51
CA LEU A 109 40.95 3.91 3.74
C LEU A 109 40.18 5.21 3.53
N LYS A 110 40.78 6.20 2.85
CA LYS A 110 40.09 7.43 2.46
C LYS A 110 38.87 7.13 1.58
N ALA A 111 39.04 6.30 0.55
CA ALA A 111 37.94 5.91 -0.34
C ALA A 111 36.81 5.17 0.40
N ARG A 112 37.14 4.23 1.29
CA ARG A 112 36.16 3.52 2.14
C ARG A 112 35.44 4.48 3.09
N ARG A 113 36.17 5.42 3.71
CA ARG A 113 35.59 6.44 4.60
C ARG A 113 34.64 7.37 3.85
N TYR A 114 35.00 7.81 2.64
CA TYR A 114 34.12 8.61 1.80
C TYR A 114 32.87 7.81 1.38
N ALA A 115 33.02 6.55 1.00
CA ALA A 115 31.89 5.70 0.66
C ALA A 115 30.93 5.51 1.85
N LEU A 116 31.46 5.31 3.06
CA LEU A 116 30.66 5.23 4.28
C LEU A 116 29.99 6.57 4.64
N ALA A 117 30.66 7.70 4.43
CA ALA A 117 30.10 9.03 4.69
C ALA A 117 29.02 9.45 3.68
N VAL A 118 29.04 8.92 2.46
CA VAL A 118 27.99 9.14 1.45
C VAL A 118 26.81 8.20 1.67
N ALA A 119 27.03 7.05 2.30
CA ALA A 119 25.99 6.08 2.62
C ALA A 119 25.24 6.37 3.95
N ALA A 120 25.75 7.29 4.77
CA ALA A 120 25.16 7.74 6.03
C ALA A 120 24.40 9.05 5.85
#